data_AF-A0A2M8NCX0-F1
#
_entry.id   AF-A0A2M8NCX0-F1
#
_cell.length_a   1.000
_cell.length_b   1.000
_cell.length_c   1.000
_cell.angle_alpha   90.00
_cell.angle_beta   90.00
_cell.angle_gamma   90.00
#
_symmetry.space_group_name_H-M   'P 1'
#
loop_
_entity.id
_entity.type
_entity.pdbx_description
1 polymer ?
#
loop_
_entity_poly.entity_id
_entity_poly.type
_entity_poly.pdbx_seq_one_letter_code
_entity_poly.pdbx_strand_id
1 'polypeptide(L)'
;MLRYIPIVFLLILGACAAPGTQQQTLVAHQTFVATEQERIAQVGTVEYERLLVTLEYSQTQVARALNQQNAMISTLEARGFVVNILPVQAAAPTPTPPLTTTTPNDEAQPTATPQLVITPFFTPQPAQPTITNADVPSSPLSDFVMASSVGADDCAQSITNQFSPQTAEIYVVARAHNTRAGTQFLSRWFNQDTGEELAAFDFTPDFAIDDACIWFYATADDFPFNAGNYAVVLEVNGQPVSDPIPFVITAP
;
A
#
# COMPACT_ATOMS: atom_id res chain seq x y z
N MET A 1 -28.53 -46.81 -67.58
CA MET A 1 -28.39 -45.93 -66.41
C MET A 1 -27.04 -46.22 -65.76
N LEU A 2 -26.05 -45.48 -66.24
CA LEU A 2 -24.62 -45.55 -65.95
C LEU A 2 -24.24 -44.23 -65.26
N ARG A 3 -23.20 -44.25 -64.41
CA ARG A 3 -22.40 -43.13 -63.84
C ARG A 3 -22.46 -43.05 -62.30
N TYR A 4 -21.32 -42.71 -61.68
CA TYR A 4 -21.04 -42.49 -60.24
C TYR A 4 -20.32 -43.61 -59.45
N ILE A 5 -19.24 -44.20 -59.98
CA ILE A 5 -18.26 -44.92 -59.14
C ILE A 5 -16.84 -44.72 -59.73
N PRO A 6 -16.17 -43.57 -59.50
CA PRO A 6 -14.74 -43.65 -59.12
C PRO A 6 -14.22 -42.42 -58.34
N ILE A 7 -14.78 -42.07 -57.17
CA ILE A 7 -14.21 -40.99 -56.32
C ILE A 7 -13.84 -41.47 -54.91
N VAL A 8 -14.46 -42.53 -54.40
CA VAL A 8 -14.23 -42.99 -53.01
C VAL A 8 -12.89 -43.74 -52.83
N PHE A 9 -12.29 -44.29 -53.88
CA PHE A 9 -11.07 -45.09 -53.75
C PHE A 9 -9.76 -44.28 -53.75
N LEU A 10 -9.80 -42.98 -54.04
CA LEU A 10 -8.60 -42.11 -54.03
C LEU A 10 -8.31 -41.47 -52.66
N LEU A 11 -9.21 -41.62 -51.68
CA LEU A 11 -9.13 -40.95 -50.37
C LEU A 11 -8.50 -41.81 -49.26
N ILE A 12 -8.19 -43.09 -49.53
CA ILE A 12 -7.70 -44.04 -48.50
C ILE A 12 -6.17 -44.20 -48.54
N LEU A 13 -5.46 -43.64 -49.53
CA LEU A 13 -4.00 -43.79 -49.68
C LEU A 13 -3.16 -42.63 -49.10
N GLY A 14 -3.77 -41.62 -48.48
CA GLY A 14 -3.07 -40.43 -47.95
C GLY A 14 -2.65 -40.47 -46.47
N ALA A 15 -3.04 -41.49 -45.72
CA ALA A 15 -2.88 -41.52 -44.27
C ALA A 15 -1.78 -42.51 -43.84
N CYS A 16 -0.51 -42.11 -43.93
CA CYS A 16 0.63 -42.63 -43.13
C CYS A 16 1.98 -42.06 -43.62
N ALA A 17 2.10 -40.74 -43.74
CA ALA A 17 3.42 -40.11 -43.73
C ALA A 17 3.77 -39.84 -42.26
N ALA A 18 4.46 -40.78 -41.61
CA ALA A 18 5.02 -40.54 -40.29
C ALA A 18 5.96 -39.32 -40.39
N PRO A 19 5.74 -38.24 -39.61
CA PRO A 19 6.60 -37.08 -39.67
C PRO A 19 8.03 -37.54 -39.42
N GLY A 20 8.94 -37.17 -40.31
CA GLY A 20 10.35 -37.55 -40.20
C GLY A 20 10.89 -37.09 -38.84
N THR A 21 11.76 -37.88 -38.22
CA THR A 21 12.33 -37.59 -36.89
C THR A 21 12.93 -36.18 -36.79
N GLN A 22 13.41 -35.61 -37.91
CA GLN A 22 13.89 -34.23 -37.96
C GLN A 22 12.81 -33.17 -37.73
N GLN A 23 11.56 -33.43 -38.12
CA GLN A 23 10.44 -32.53 -37.92
C GLN A 23 9.97 -32.51 -36.46
N GLN A 24 10.05 -33.66 -35.76
CA GLN A 24 9.78 -33.71 -34.32
C GLN A 24 10.82 -32.94 -33.49
N THR A 25 12.10 -33.01 -33.85
CA THR A 25 13.15 -32.25 -33.16
C THR A 25 12.96 -30.75 -33.34
N LEU A 26 12.55 -30.29 -34.52
CA LEU A 26 12.34 -28.87 -34.79
C LEU A 26 11.16 -28.30 -33.98
N VAL A 27 10.04 -29.03 -33.91
CA VAL A 27 8.88 -28.61 -33.12
C VAL A 27 9.20 -28.59 -31.61
N ALA A 28 9.92 -29.59 -31.11
CA ALA A 28 10.35 -29.62 -29.71
C ALA A 28 11.34 -28.49 -29.36
N HIS A 29 12.16 -28.06 -30.32
CA HIS A 29 13.07 -26.94 -30.09
C HIS A 29 12.33 -25.60 -30.08
N GLN A 30 11.34 -25.40 -30.96
CA GLN A 30 10.54 -24.18 -30.99
C GLN A 30 9.71 -24.00 -29.71
N THR A 31 9.13 -25.07 -29.17
CA THR A 31 8.39 -24.98 -27.90
C THR A 31 9.31 -24.64 -26.73
N PHE A 32 10.52 -25.18 -26.68
CA PHE A 32 11.51 -24.85 -25.65
C PHE A 32 11.90 -23.36 -25.67
N VAL A 33 12.23 -22.82 -26.85
CA VAL A 33 12.64 -21.42 -27.00
C VAL A 33 11.50 -20.46 -26.64
N ALA A 34 10.25 -20.80 -26.98
CA ALA A 34 9.09 -19.98 -26.63
C ALA A 34 8.88 -19.88 -25.11
N THR A 35 9.04 -20.99 -24.38
CA THR A 35 8.94 -20.98 -22.91
C THR A 35 10.06 -20.20 -22.24
N GLU A 36 11.27 -20.23 -22.81
CA GLU A 36 12.40 -19.46 -22.28
C GLU A 36 12.19 -17.94 -22.46
N GLN A 37 11.59 -17.52 -23.57
CA GLN A 37 11.24 -16.11 -23.82
C GLN A 37 10.17 -15.58 -22.85
N GLU A 38 9.10 -16.34 -22.59
CA GLU A 38 8.07 -15.92 -21.61
C GLU A 38 8.65 -15.79 -20.20
N ARG A 39 9.55 -16.70 -19.81
CA ARG A 39 10.24 -16.62 -18.52
C ARG A 39 11.11 -15.36 -18.40
N ILE A 40 11.85 -14.99 -19.46
CA ILE A 40 12.67 -13.77 -19.46
C ILE A 40 11.78 -12.53 -19.35
N ALA A 41 10.63 -12.50 -20.04
CA ALA A 41 9.68 -11.40 -19.93
C ALA A 41 9.13 -11.23 -18.51
N GLN A 42 8.80 -12.34 -17.82
CA GLN A 42 8.32 -12.31 -16.43
C GLN A 42 9.38 -11.84 -15.43
N VAL A 43 10.66 -12.16 -15.65
CA VAL A 43 11.75 -11.66 -14.78
C VAL A 43 12.01 -10.17 -15.01
N GLY A 44 11.89 -9.70 -16.26
CA GLY A 44 12.04 -8.28 -16.60
C GLY A 44 11.01 -7.38 -15.93
N THR A 45 9.76 -7.82 -15.78
CA THR A 45 8.70 -7.02 -15.15
C THR A 45 8.90 -6.87 -13.64
N VAL A 46 9.37 -7.92 -12.95
CA VAL A 46 9.60 -7.87 -11.49
C VAL A 46 10.73 -6.91 -11.12
N GLU A 47 11.85 -6.94 -11.87
CA GLU A 47 12.96 -6.01 -11.63
C GLU A 47 12.57 -4.57 -11.96
N TYR A 48 11.74 -4.35 -12.99
CA TYR A 48 11.20 -3.03 -13.31
C TYR A 48 10.30 -2.49 -12.20
N GLU A 49 9.37 -3.31 -11.69
CA GLU A 49 8.49 -2.93 -10.58
C GLU A 49 9.29 -2.58 -9.31
N ARG A 50 10.34 -3.35 -9.00
CA ARG A 50 11.24 -3.04 -7.86
C ARG A 50 11.95 -1.71 -8.01
N LEU A 51 12.39 -1.37 -9.22
CA LEU A 51 13.06 -0.10 -9.49
C LEU A 51 12.08 1.07 -9.34
N LEU A 52 10.82 0.89 -9.77
CA LEU A 52 9.75 1.88 -9.64
C LEU A 52 9.41 2.16 -8.17
N VAL A 53 9.23 1.11 -7.35
CA VAL A 53 9.01 1.25 -5.90
C VAL A 53 10.18 1.94 -5.22
N THR A 54 11.42 1.62 -5.61
CA THR A 54 12.62 2.28 -5.07
C THR A 54 12.65 3.76 -5.41
N LEU A 55 12.23 4.13 -6.63
CA LEU A 55 12.16 5.52 -7.06
C LEU A 55 11.12 6.30 -6.23
N GLU A 56 9.92 5.77 -6.05
CA GLU A 56 8.86 6.39 -5.25
C GLU A 56 9.28 6.57 -3.77
N TYR A 57 9.95 5.56 -3.21
CA TYR A 57 10.51 5.64 -1.86
C TYR A 57 11.56 6.76 -1.74
N SER A 58 12.45 6.88 -2.74
CA SER A 58 13.47 7.93 -2.74
C SER A 58 12.86 9.34 -2.81
N GLN A 59 11.79 9.53 -3.61
CA GLN A 59 11.08 10.81 -3.71
C GLN A 59 10.39 11.16 -2.38
N THR A 60 9.81 10.16 -1.71
CA THR A 60 9.17 10.34 -0.38
C THR A 60 10.19 10.76 0.67
N GLN A 61 11.38 10.16 0.66
CA GLN A 61 12.47 10.51 1.59
C GLN A 61 12.96 11.95 1.38
N VAL A 62 13.12 12.38 0.13
CA VAL A 62 13.50 13.77 -0.17
C VAL A 62 12.45 14.76 0.32
N ALA A 63 11.16 14.47 0.12
CA ALA A 63 10.08 15.31 0.62
C ALA A 63 10.08 15.43 2.16
N ARG A 64 10.34 14.32 2.87
CA ARG A 64 10.48 14.33 4.34
C ARG A 64 11.67 15.15 4.81
N ALA A 65 12.82 15.03 4.15
CA ALA A 65 14.02 15.80 4.48
C ALA A 65 13.81 17.31 4.29
N LEU A 66 13.11 17.72 3.21
CA LEU A 66 12.75 19.12 2.98
C LEU A 66 11.80 19.65 4.05
N ASN A 67 10.80 18.87 4.45
CA ASN A 67 9.88 19.25 5.52
C ASN A 67 10.61 19.40 6.87
N GLN A 68 11.54 18.49 7.19
CA GLN A 68 12.38 18.60 8.39
C GLN A 68 13.30 19.82 8.36
N GLN A 69 13.89 20.11 7.20
CA GLN A 69 14.73 21.30 7.01
C GLN A 69 13.91 22.58 7.24
N ASN A 70 12.73 22.68 6.65
CA ASN A 70 11.83 23.83 6.83
C ASN A 70 11.40 24.00 8.30
N ALA A 71 11.13 22.91 9.02
CA ALA A 71 10.81 22.96 10.44
C ALA A 71 11.99 23.45 11.29
N MET A 72 13.22 23.02 10.99
CA MET A 72 14.42 23.51 11.68
C MET A 72 14.66 25.00 11.40
N ILE A 73 14.47 25.46 10.17
CA ILE A 73 14.61 26.89 9.80
C ILE A 73 13.61 27.74 10.57
N SER A 74 12.33 27.35 10.55
CA SER A 74 11.26 28.02 11.31
C SER A 74 11.60 28.15 12.79
N THR A 75 12.15 27.08 13.39
CA THR A 75 12.55 27.07 14.80
C THR A 75 13.73 28.02 15.08
N LEU A 76 14.70 28.09 14.16
CA LEU A 76 15.83 29.02 14.26
C LEU A 76 15.39 30.47 14.11
N GLU A 77 14.48 30.77 13.16
CA GLU A 77 13.90 32.10 12.98
C GLU A 77 13.10 32.54 14.20
N ALA A 78 12.28 31.65 14.78
CA ALA A 78 11.54 31.92 16.00
C ALA A 78 12.44 32.23 17.21
N ARG A 79 13.66 31.67 17.24
CA ARG A 79 14.69 31.98 18.25
C ARG A 79 15.54 33.21 17.91
N GLY A 80 15.19 33.95 16.86
CA GLY A 80 15.86 35.19 16.46
C GLY A 80 17.16 34.99 15.67
N PHE A 81 17.43 33.79 15.17
CA PHE A 81 18.55 33.56 14.26
C PHE A 81 18.11 33.85 12.83
N VAL A 82 18.80 34.78 12.16
CA VAL A 82 18.58 35.05 10.72
C VAL A 82 19.36 34.01 9.92
N VAL A 83 18.67 32.99 9.43
CA VAL A 83 19.29 31.96 8.59
C VAL A 83 19.24 32.43 7.14
N ASN A 84 20.29 33.12 6.68
CA ASN A 84 20.42 33.51 5.27
C ASN A 84 20.92 32.32 4.43
N ILE A 85 20.04 31.34 4.24
CA ILE A 85 20.30 30.16 3.41
C ILE A 85 19.85 30.44 1.98
N LEU A 86 20.75 30.19 1.03
CA LEU A 86 20.41 30.11 -0.38
C LEU A 86 19.29 29.06 -0.53
N PRO A 87 18.17 29.36 -1.19
CA PRO A 87 17.09 28.40 -1.36
C PRO A 87 17.65 27.15 -2.03
N VAL A 88 17.58 26.01 -1.33
CA VAL A 88 17.80 24.71 -1.96
C VAL A 88 16.57 24.46 -2.82
N GLN A 89 16.60 25.02 -4.02
CA GLN A 89 15.57 24.80 -5.01
C GLN A 89 15.69 23.34 -5.44
N ALA A 90 14.75 22.51 -5.03
CA ALA A 90 14.66 21.13 -5.49
C ALA A 90 14.74 21.17 -7.02
N ALA A 91 15.74 20.51 -7.59
CA ALA A 91 15.85 20.38 -9.03
C ALA A 91 14.53 19.79 -9.53
N ALA A 92 13.86 20.48 -10.45
CA ALA A 92 12.66 19.95 -11.09
C ALA A 92 12.98 18.54 -11.60
N PRO A 93 12.05 17.58 -11.46
CA PRO A 93 12.31 16.21 -11.89
C PRO A 93 12.79 16.24 -13.34
N THR A 94 14.03 15.81 -13.57
CA THR A 94 14.59 15.70 -14.91
C THR A 94 13.64 14.78 -15.69
N PRO A 95 13.04 15.25 -16.79
CA PRO A 95 12.12 14.42 -17.56
C PRO A 95 12.84 13.14 -17.95
N THR A 96 12.28 12.00 -17.56
CA THR A 96 12.83 10.69 -17.88
C THR A 96 13.06 10.63 -19.39
N PRO A 97 14.29 10.34 -19.86
CA PRO A 97 14.54 10.23 -21.28
C PRO A 97 13.60 9.15 -21.87
N PRO A 98 12.96 9.42 -23.01
CA PRO A 98 12.05 8.46 -23.63
C PRO A 98 12.79 7.14 -23.85
N LEU A 99 12.21 6.05 -23.34
CA LEU A 99 12.76 4.71 -23.49
C LEU A 99 12.71 4.35 -24.98
N THR A 100 13.85 4.40 -25.67
CA THR A 100 13.98 3.87 -27.03
C THR A 100 13.93 2.35 -26.97
N THR A 101 12.73 1.79 -27.14
CA THR A 101 12.54 0.38 -27.43
C THR A 101 13.13 0.07 -28.80
N THR A 102 14.37 -0.42 -28.83
CA THR A 102 14.95 -1.06 -30.01
C THR A 102 14.35 -2.46 -30.14
N THR A 103 13.23 -2.58 -30.84
CA THR A 103 12.69 -3.85 -31.33
C THR A 103 13.52 -4.33 -32.53
N PRO A 104 14.15 -5.52 -32.50
CA PRO A 104 14.71 -6.14 -33.69
C PRO A 104 13.60 -6.91 -34.43
N ASN A 105 13.34 -6.46 -35.66
CA ASN A 105 12.64 -7.12 -36.77
C ASN A 105 11.13 -7.34 -36.70
N ASP A 106 10.48 -6.64 -37.63
CA ASP A 106 9.19 -6.89 -38.27
C ASP A 106 9.03 -8.34 -38.77
N GLU A 107 7.92 -8.97 -38.38
CA GLU A 107 7.09 -9.71 -39.34
C GLU A 107 5.60 -9.67 -38.91
N ALA A 108 4.76 -9.21 -39.85
CA ALA A 108 3.29 -9.29 -39.90
C ALA A 108 2.45 -8.69 -38.74
N GLN A 109 2.22 -7.38 -38.89
CA GLN A 109 1.13 -6.54 -38.38
C GLN A 109 -0.21 -7.24 -38.07
N PRO A 110 -0.65 -7.28 -36.80
CA PRO A 110 -2.06 -7.31 -36.43
C PRO A 110 -2.62 -5.89 -36.32
N THR A 111 -3.85 -5.73 -36.82
CA THR A 111 -4.68 -4.54 -36.81
C THR A 111 -4.62 -3.77 -35.48
N ALA A 112 -4.27 -2.48 -35.57
CA ALA A 112 -4.16 -1.57 -34.45
C ALA A 112 -5.45 -1.51 -33.62
N THR A 113 -5.39 -2.07 -32.42
CA THR A 113 -6.34 -1.79 -31.35
C THR A 113 -6.11 -0.35 -30.90
N PRO A 114 -7.15 0.49 -30.75
CA PRO A 114 -6.98 1.85 -30.25
C PRO A 114 -6.36 1.81 -28.85
N GLN A 115 -5.13 2.27 -28.73
CA GLN A 115 -4.48 2.47 -27.44
C GLN A 115 -5.20 3.61 -26.73
N LEU A 116 -5.91 3.27 -25.65
CA LEU A 116 -6.40 4.26 -24.69
C LEU A 116 -5.18 4.94 -24.08
N VAL A 117 -4.97 6.19 -24.47
CA VAL A 117 -4.00 7.07 -23.83
C VAL A 117 -4.52 7.33 -22.42
N ILE A 118 -4.02 6.56 -21.46
CA ILE A 118 -4.27 6.77 -20.04
C ILE A 118 -3.34 7.89 -19.61
N THR A 119 -3.74 9.15 -19.84
CA THR A 119 -3.14 10.27 -19.12
C THR A 119 -3.41 10.03 -17.63
N PRO A 120 -2.38 9.91 -16.77
CA PRO A 120 -2.61 9.84 -15.33
C PRO A 120 -3.24 11.16 -14.92
N PHE A 121 -4.56 11.15 -14.76
CA PHE A 121 -5.27 12.22 -14.08
C PHE A 121 -4.91 12.09 -12.61
N PHE A 122 -3.80 12.73 -12.22
CA PHE A 122 -3.60 13.11 -10.83
C PHE A 122 -4.66 14.17 -10.54
N THR A 123 -5.82 13.75 -10.05
CA THR A 123 -6.66 14.68 -9.29
C THR A 123 -5.77 15.20 -8.16
N PRO A 124 -5.54 16.52 -8.05
CA PRO A 124 -4.80 17.07 -6.94
C PRO A 124 -5.50 16.60 -5.67
N GLN A 125 -4.85 15.68 -4.93
CA GLN A 125 -5.28 15.33 -3.60
C GLN A 125 -5.30 16.67 -2.84
N PRO A 126 -6.47 17.15 -2.36
CA PRO A 126 -6.53 18.38 -1.60
C PRO A 126 -5.45 18.30 -0.53
N ALA A 127 -4.58 19.31 -0.47
CA ALA A 127 -3.45 19.34 0.44
C ALA A 127 -3.95 18.97 1.83
N GLN A 128 -3.63 17.75 2.28
CA GLN A 128 -4.00 17.31 3.60
C GLN A 128 -3.28 18.27 4.55
N PRO A 129 -4.00 18.96 5.45
CA PRO A 129 -3.40 19.94 6.33
C PRO A 129 -2.21 19.27 7.03
N THR A 130 -1.01 19.78 6.74
CA THR A 130 0.19 19.37 7.46
C THR A 130 0.10 20.00 8.82
N ILE A 131 -0.42 19.24 9.77
CA ILE A 131 -0.44 19.61 11.18
C ILE A 131 1.02 19.61 11.64
N THR A 132 1.59 20.81 11.65
CA THR A 132 2.89 21.07 12.27
C THR A 132 2.70 20.94 13.78
N ASN A 133 2.98 19.76 14.34
CA ASN A 133 3.06 19.56 15.78
C ASN A 133 4.21 20.40 16.34
N ALA A 134 3.91 21.65 16.69
CA ALA A 134 4.80 22.55 17.39
C ALA A 134 4.90 22.12 18.86
N ASP A 135 6.10 21.71 19.30
CA ASP A 135 6.53 21.61 20.71
C ASP A 135 5.48 21.07 21.72
N VAL A 136 4.73 20.02 21.33
CA VAL A 136 3.91 19.28 22.29
C VAL A 136 4.90 18.54 23.21
N PRO A 137 4.82 18.69 24.55
CA PRO A 137 5.60 17.85 25.45
C PRO A 137 5.45 16.41 25.00
N SER A 138 6.57 15.73 24.73
CA SER A 138 6.61 14.41 24.10
C SER A 138 5.46 13.56 24.62
N SER A 139 4.46 13.32 23.77
CA SER A 139 3.29 12.52 24.15
C SER A 139 3.79 11.21 24.77
N PRO A 140 3.25 10.77 25.92
CA PRO A 140 3.65 9.50 26.50
C PRO A 140 3.25 8.32 25.62
N LEU A 141 2.45 8.55 24.56
CA LEU A 141 2.10 7.56 23.54
C LEU A 141 2.71 7.92 22.18
N SER A 142 3.18 6.91 21.46
CA SER A 142 3.67 6.96 20.08
C SER A 142 3.18 5.74 19.27
N ASP A 143 3.54 5.66 17.99
CA ASP A 143 3.30 4.49 17.12
C ASP A 143 1.85 3.97 17.08
N PHE A 144 0.90 4.90 16.92
CA PHE A 144 -0.53 4.59 16.84
C PHE A 144 -0.87 3.76 15.58
N VAL A 145 -1.39 2.55 15.78
CA VAL A 145 -1.79 1.65 14.68
C VAL A 145 -3.09 0.92 14.98
N MET A 146 -3.85 0.63 13.93
CA MET A 146 -4.98 -0.30 13.97
C MET A 146 -4.48 -1.71 13.62
N ALA A 147 -5.06 -2.74 14.24
CA ALA A 147 -4.65 -4.12 14.05
C ALA A 147 -5.82 -5.10 14.20
N SER A 148 -5.72 -6.28 13.57
CA SER A 148 -6.69 -7.36 13.74
C SER A 148 -6.29 -8.39 14.81
N SER A 149 -5.14 -8.20 15.44
CA SER A 149 -4.61 -9.10 16.46
C SER A 149 -3.53 -8.41 17.30
N VAL A 150 -3.31 -8.91 18.51
CA VAL A 150 -2.19 -8.51 19.38
C VAL A 150 -1.33 -9.72 19.68
N GLY A 151 -0.01 -9.53 19.71
CA GLY A 151 0.97 -10.58 19.96
C GLY A 151 1.13 -10.94 21.44
N ALA A 152 2.00 -11.92 21.69
CA ALA A 152 2.37 -12.32 23.05
C ALA A 152 3.20 -11.26 23.80
N ASP A 153 3.70 -10.25 23.08
CA ASP A 153 4.42 -9.08 23.57
C ASP A 153 3.52 -7.86 23.75
N ASP A 154 2.20 -8.05 23.70
CA ASP A 154 1.18 -7.00 23.78
C ASP A 154 1.26 -5.94 22.65
N CYS A 155 2.04 -6.21 21.59
CA CYS A 155 2.18 -5.33 20.46
C CYS A 155 1.34 -5.77 19.26
N ALA A 156 1.06 -4.83 18.35
CA ALA A 156 0.21 -5.06 17.20
C ALA A 156 0.75 -6.20 16.31
N GLN A 157 -0.11 -7.16 16.00
CA GLN A 157 0.10 -8.13 14.93
C GLN A 157 -0.96 -7.92 13.85
N SER A 158 -0.60 -8.15 12.59
CA SER A 158 -1.54 -7.98 11.46
C SER A 158 -2.10 -6.55 11.39
N ILE A 159 -1.20 -5.56 11.28
CA ILE A 159 -1.55 -4.14 11.16
C ILE A 159 -2.41 -3.94 9.92
N THR A 160 -3.62 -3.40 10.11
CA THR A 160 -4.58 -3.11 9.06
C THR A 160 -5.53 -2.01 9.51
N ASN A 161 -5.97 -1.18 8.57
CA ASN A 161 -7.05 -0.21 8.77
C ASN A 161 -8.34 -0.61 8.04
N GLN A 162 -8.41 -1.85 7.55
CA GLN A 162 -9.56 -2.42 6.86
C GLN A 162 -10.02 -3.68 7.59
N PHE A 163 -11.30 -3.69 7.93
CA PHE A 163 -11.97 -4.76 8.66
C PHE A 163 -13.26 -5.15 7.94
N SER A 164 -13.81 -6.31 8.27
CA SER A 164 -15.14 -6.74 7.82
C SER A 164 -16.13 -6.79 8.99
N PRO A 165 -17.45 -6.80 8.71
CA PRO A 165 -18.49 -7.02 9.72
C PRO A 165 -18.35 -8.35 10.50
N GLN A 166 -17.56 -9.30 9.99
CA GLN A 166 -17.29 -10.59 10.64
C GLN A 166 -16.00 -10.59 11.46
N THR A 167 -15.30 -9.45 11.54
CA THR A 167 -14.11 -9.31 12.39
C THR A 167 -14.53 -9.49 13.85
N ALA A 168 -13.86 -10.38 14.57
CA ALA A 168 -14.19 -10.64 15.97
C ALA A 168 -13.81 -9.46 16.87
N GLU A 169 -12.58 -8.96 16.71
CA GLU A 169 -11.99 -7.90 17.54
C GLU A 169 -11.22 -6.93 16.64
N ILE A 170 -11.42 -5.64 16.86
CA ILE A 170 -10.67 -4.56 16.20
C ILE A 170 -9.81 -3.90 17.27
N TYR A 171 -8.50 -3.89 17.09
CA TYR A 171 -7.56 -3.35 18.06
C TYR A 171 -7.04 -1.98 17.62
N VAL A 172 -6.86 -1.10 18.59
CA VAL A 172 -5.97 0.06 18.50
C VAL A 172 -4.79 -0.18 19.44
N VAL A 173 -3.58 0.00 18.92
CA VAL A 173 -2.33 -0.22 19.67
C VAL A 173 -1.48 1.04 19.62
N ALA A 174 -0.86 1.37 20.74
CA ALA A 174 0.09 2.47 20.85
C ALA A 174 1.27 2.05 21.72
N ARG A 175 2.44 2.64 21.50
CA ARG A 175 3.61 2.42 22.34
C ARG A 175 3.69 3.49 23.42
N ALA A 176 3.71 3.06 24.68
CA ALA A 176 3.77 3.93 25.84
C ALA A 176 5.22 4.10 26.34
N HIS A 177 5.61 5.34 26.63
CA HIS A 177 6.94 5.71 27.11
C HIS A 177 6.86 6.58 28.35
N ASN A 178 7.73 6.34 29.34
CA ASN A 178 7.82 7.16 30.56
C ASN A 178 6.48 7.42 31.27
N THR A 179 5.54 6.47 31.21
CA THR A 179 4.23 6.58 31.83
C THR A 179 4.34 6.27 33.32
N ARG A 180 3.74 7.11 34.17
CA ARG A 180 3.69 6.87 35.63
C ARG A 180 2.49 6.01 36.01
N ALA A 181 2.59 5.29 37.13
CA ALA A 181 1.44 4.68 37.78
C ALA A 181 0.33 5.71 38.03
N GLY A 182 -0.92 5.30 37.82
CA GLY A 182 -2.10 6.16 37.92
C GLY A 182 -2.36 7.04 36.69
N THR A 183 -1.57 6.91 35.61
CA THR A 183 -1.88 7.60 34.34
C THR A 183 -3.14 7.00 33.75
N GLN A 184 -4.15 7.81 33.45
CA GLN A 184 -5.38 7.33 32.83
C GLN A 184 -5.24 7.32 31.32
N PHE A 185 -5.43 6.15 30.71
CA PHE A 185 -5.56 5.98 29.27
C PHE A 185 -7.04 5.78 28.92
N LEU A 186 -7.47 6.38 27.82
CA LEU A 186 -8.83 6.24 27.30
C LEU A 186 -8.77 6.05 25.78
N SER A 187 -9.55 5.10 25.25
CA SER A 187 -9.85 5.01 23.83
C SER A 187 -11.31 5.37 23.58
N ARG A 188 -11.58 6.22 22.59
CA ARG A 188 -12.92 6.64 22.18
C ARG A 188 -13.12 6.29 20.71
N TRP A 189 -14.18 5.56 20.41
CA TRP A 189 -14.48 5.02 19.09
C TRP A 189 -15.65 5.79 18.48
N PHE A 190 -15.50 6.23 17.24
CA PHE A 190 -16.46 7.09 16.57
C PHE A 190 -16.85 6.53 15.21
N ASN A 191 -18.10 6.77 14.83
CA ASN A 191 -18.52 6.76 13.44
C ASN A 191 -18.11 8.10 12.80
N GLN A 192 -17.26 8.06 11.79
CA GLN A 192 -16.71 9.28 11.20
C GLN A 192 -17.73 10.02 10.32
N ASP A 193 -18.69 9.30 9.75
CA ASP A 193 -19.72 9.88 8.88
C ASP A 193 -20.78 10.64 9.70
N THR A 194 -21.15 10.13 10.89
CA THR A 194 -22.15 10.77 11.76
C THR A 194 -21.52 11.64 12.86
N GLY A 195 -20.25 11.43 13.20
CA GLY A 195 -19.58 12.04 14.35
C GLY A 195 -20.03 11.47 15.70
N GLU A 196 -20.81 10.39 15.70
CA GLU A 196 -21.32 9.74 16.91
C GLU A 196 -20.24 8.90 17.58
N GLU A 197 -20.13 9.03 18.90
CA GLU A 197 -19.31 8.14 19.73
C GLU A 197 -20.07 6.84 19.99
N LEU A 198 -19.43 5.73 19.65
CA LEU A 198 -20.00 4.39 19.72
C LEU A 198 -19.62 3.67 21.02
N ALA A 199 -18.36 3.83 21.44
CA ALA A 199 -17.83 3.17 22.63
C ALA A 199 -16.63 3.95 23.21
N ALA A 200 -16.38 3.75 24.51
CA ALA A 200 -15.18 4.25 25.18
C ALA A 200 -14.67 3.22 26.20
N PHE A 201 -13.36 3.04 26.25
CA PHE A 201 -12.69 2.09 27.16
C PHE A 201 -11.55 2.79 27.88
N ASP A 202 -11.49 2.63 29.21
CA ASP A 202 -10.44 3.21 30.04
C ASP A 202 -9.52 2.16 30.66
N PHE A 203 -8.27 2.55 30.91
CA PHE A 203 -7.27 1.74 31.58
C PHE A 203 -6.39 2.64 32.44
N THR A 204 -6.22 2.30 33.71
CA THR A 204 -5.35 3.05 34.64
C THR A 204 -4.41 2.07 35.34
N PRO A 205 -3.17 1.88 34.87
CA PRO A 205 -2.21 0.99 35.51
C PRO A 205 -1.81 1.51 36.89
N ASP A 206 -1.62 0.62 37.85
CA ASP A 206 -1.02 0.90 39.16
C ASP A 206 0.52 0.81 39.14
N PHE A 207 1.11 0.62 37.95
CA PHE A 207 2.54 0.56 37.69
C PHE A 207 2.98 1.56 36.61
N ALA A 208 4.28 1.85 36.57
CA ALA A 208 4.88 2.67 35.51
C ALA A 208 5.11 1.83 34.25
N ILE A 209 4.83 2.39 33.07
CA ILE A 209 5.08 1.76 31.77
C ILE A 209 6.22 2.51 31.09
N ASP A 210 7.31 1.80 30.81
CA ASP A 210 8.44 2.34 30.07
C ASP A 210 8.73 1.45 28.86
N ASP A 211 8.40 1.97 27.68
CA ASP A 211 8.68 1.35 26.39
C ASP A 211 7.93 0.05 26.11
N ALA A 212 6.64 -0.01 26.44
CA ALA A 212 5.77 -1.15 26.17
C ALA A 212 4.52 -0.76 25.38
N CYS A 213 3.93 -1.72 24.67
CA CYS A 213 2.68 -1.51 23.96
C CYS A 213 1.49 -1.52 24.92
N ILE A 214 0.53 -0.63 24.68
CA ILE A 214 -0.80 -0.67 25.26
C ILE A 214 -1.82 -0.86 24.13
N TRP A 215 -2.92 -1.53 24.42
CA TRP A 215 -3.93 -1.82 23.43
C TRP A 215 -5.32 -1.72 24.02
N PHE A 216 -6.27 -1.32 23.17
CA PHE A 216 -7.70 -1.38 23.42
C PHE A 216 -8.34 -2.12 22.25
N TYR A 217 -9.47 -2.76 22.50
CA TYR A 217 -10.21 -3.44 21.45
C TYR A 217 -11.70 -3.19 21.59
N ALA A 218 -12.39 -3.27 20.46
CA ALA A 218 -13.84 -3.32 20.39
C ALA A 218 -14.26 -4.63 19.72
N THR A 219 -15.46 -5.09 20.08
CA THR A 219 -16.16 -6.24 19.49
C THR A 219 -17.50 -5.80 18.93
N ALA A 220 -18.16 -6.67 18.17
CA ALA A 220 -19.50 -6.43 17.65
C ALA A 220 -20.59 -6.27 18.75
N ASP A 221 -20.30 -6.70 19.99
CA ASP A 221 -21.19 -6.54 21.14
C ASP A 221 -21.09 -5.12 21.75
N ASP A 222 -19.94 -4.46 21.60
CA ASP A 222 -19.74 -3.07 22.04
C ASP A 222 -20.45 -2.09 21.11
N PHE A 223 -20.30 -2.31 19.80
CA PHE A 223 -21.12 -1.66 18.76
C PHE A 223 -21.18 -2.52 17.49
N PRO A 224 -22.29 -2.50 16.74
CA PRO A 224 -22.40 -3.30 15.53
C PRO A 224 -21.41 -2.83 14.46
N PHE A 225 -20.61 -3.77 13.95
CA PHE A 225 -19.63 -3.56 12.88
C PHE A 225 -20.30 -3.45 11.51
N ASN A 226 -21.02 -2.36 11.30
CA ASN A 226 -21.61 -2.02 10.02
C ASN A 226 -20.56 -1.48 9.05
N ALA A 227 -20.80 -1.58 7.75
CA ALA A 227 -19.88 -0.99 6.77
C ALA A 227 -19.89 0.55 6.90
N GLY A 228 -18.71 1.17 6.89
CA GLY A 228 -18.58 2.62 7.07
C GLY A 228 -17.16 3.08 7.41
N ASN A 229 -17.02 4.40 7.58
CA ASN A 229 -15.77 5.03 8.04
C ASN A 229 -15.83 5.26 9.54
N TYR A 230 -14.74 4.94 10.23
CA TYR A 230 -14.64 5.01 11.67
C TYR A 230 -13.32 5.66 12.06
N ALA A 231 -13.26 6.15 13.30
CA ALA A 231 -12.04 6.67 13.87
C ALA A 231 -11.91 6.34 15.36
N VAL A 232 -10.66 6.23 15.82
CA VAL A 232 -10.34 6.08 17.24
C VAL A 232 -9.53 7.27 17.71
N VAL A 233 -9.88 7.84 18.87
CA VAL A 233 -9.09 8.87 19.55
C VAL A 233 -8.55 8.28 20.85
N LEU A 234 -7.26 8.45 21.09
CA LEU A 234 -6.63 8.08 22.36
C LEU A 234 -6.40 9.33 23.21
N GLU A 235 -6.72 9.22 24.49
CA GLU A 235 -6.50 10.26 25.47
C GLU A 235 -5.61 9.79 26.61
N VAL A 236 -4.86 10.73 27.18
CA VAL A 236 -4.06 10.54 28.38
C VAL A 236 -4.43 11.62 29.38
N ASN A 237 -4.92 11.20 30.55
CA ASN A 237 -5.42 12.09 31.61
C ASN A 237 -6.48 13.09 31.10
N GLY A 238 -7.40 12.61 30.25
CA GLY A 238 -8.49 13.40 29.67
C GLY A 238 -8.06 14.41 28.61
N GLN A 239 -6.87 14.25 28.02
CA GLN A 239 -6.39 15.06 26.89
C GLN A 239 -6.09 14.16 25.69
N PRO A 240 -6.64 14.45 24.49
CA PRO A 240 -6.27 13.74 23.28
C PRO A 240 -4.77 13.85 23.00
N VAL A 241 -4.14 12.72 22.69
CA VAL A 241 -2.69 12.65 22.40
C VAL A 241 -2.36 12.33 20.94
N SER A 242 -3.39 12.08 20.13
CA SER A 242 -3.28 11.89 18.69
C SER A 242 -4.44 12.55 17.97
N ASP A 243 -4.28 12.80 16.68
CA ASP A 243 -5.42 12.97 15.79
C ASP A 243 -6.26 11.68 15.74
N PRO A 244 -7.52 11.75 15.29
CA PRO A 244 -8.35 10.56 15.09
C PRO A 244 -7.68 9.58 14.12
N ILE A 245 -7.52 8.32 14.54
CA ILE A 245 -6.90 7.23 13.79
C ILE A 245 -7.99 6.57 12.93
N PRO A 246 -7.97 6.73 11.59
CA PRO A 246 -9.06 6.26 10.74
C PRO A 246 -8.97 4.75 10.46
N PHE A 247 -10.13 4.10 10.37
CA PHE A 247 -10.28 2.75 9.84
C PHE A 247 -11.61 2.59 9.09
N VAL A 248 -11.71 1.55 8.29
CA VAL A 248 -12.88 1.26 7.46
C VAL A 248 -13.36 -0.15 7.73
N ILE A 249 -14.68 -0.29 7.88
CA ILE A 249 -15.34 -1.58 7.83
C ILE A 249 -15.97 -1.70 6.44
N THR A 250 -15.54 -2.69 5.67
CA THR A 250 -16.02 -2.90 4.29
C THR A 250 -17.04 -4.03 4.28
N ALA A 251 -18.14 -3.83 3.57
CA ALA A 251 -19.10 -4.92 3.33
C ALA A 251 -18.39 -6.10 2.62
N PRO A 252 -18.79 -7.35 2.93
CA PRO A 252 -18.23 -8.54 2.28
C PRO A 252 -18.48 -8.58 0.77
#